data_AF-A0A1N7IX15-F1
#
_entry.id   AF-A0A1N7IX15-F1
#
_cell.length_a   1.000
_cell.length_b   1.000
_cell.length_c   1.000
_cell.angle_alpha   90.00
_cell.angle_beta   90.00
_cell.angle_gamma   90.00
#
_symmetry.space_group_name_H-M   'P 1'
#
loop_
_entity.id
_entity.type
_entity.pdbx_description
1 polymer ?
#
loop_
_entity_poly.entity_id
_entity_poly.type
_entity_poly.pdbx_seq_one_letter_code
_entity_poly.pdbx_strand_id
1 'polypeptide(L)'
;MTIRDQFQSDVDEFIDDLTTFATGSYLKDDDKELWEEPFDPAVLPDLKKLIEGYLDALELIGDDPDGDKLASVVDPFFNSLHDFNAKHADAVLEPEEKADLQDLSYRAAAATGADDEALNSLPELD
;
A
#
# COMPACT_ATOMS: atom_id res chain seq x y z
N MET A 1 -10.99 -2.68 17.94
CA MET A 1 -9.95 -3.08 16.98
C MET A 1 -9.90 -1.92 16.01
N THR A 2 -8.74 -1.30 15.85
CA THR A 2 -8.60 -0.19 14.90
C THR A 2 -8.60 -0.70 13.47
N ILE A 3 -8.79 0.17 12.49
CA ILE A 3 -8.62 -0.18 11.07
C ILE A 3 -7.19 -0.72 10.85
N ARG A 4 -6.16 -0.08 11.43
CA ARG A 4 -4.78 -0.62 11.36
C ARG A 4 -4.70 -2.06 11.88
N ASP A 5 -5.23 -2.34 13.07
CA ASP A 5 -5.16 -3.69 13.65
C ASP A 5 -5.85 -4.74 12.76
N GLN A 6 -6.93 -4.36 12.07
CA GLN A 6 -7.69 -5.24 11.19
C GLN A 6 -6.90 -5.62 9.93
N PHE A 7 -6.15 -4.68 9.35
CA PHE A 7 -5.44 -4.86 8.08
C PHE A 7 -3.93 -5.11 8.25
N GLN A 8 -3.40 -5.11 9.47
CA GLN A 8 -1.97 -5.26 9.72
C GLN A 8 -1.38 -6.55 9.10
N SER A 9 -2.12 -7.65 9.14
CA SER A 9 -1.66 -8.90 8.51
C SER A 9 -1.51 -8.78 7.00
N ASP A 10 -2.42 -8.08 6.32
CA ASP A 10 -2.33 -7.83 4.87
C ASP A 10 -1.12 -6.93 4.56
N VAL A 11 -0.88 -5.90 5.39
CA VAL A 11 0.30 -5.01 5.24
C VAL A 11 1.60 -5.78 5.46
N ASP A 12 1.64 -6.64 6.48
CA ASP A 12 2.82 -7.44 6.79
C ASP A 12 3.13 -8.44 5.66
N GLU A 13 2.10 -9.11 5.11
CA GLU A 13 2.23 -10.04 3.98
C GLU A 13 2.73 -9.32 2.72
N PHE A 14 2.12 -8.18 2.36
CA PHE A 14 2.54 -7.39 1.19
C PHE A 14 4.02 -6.96 1.28
N ILE A 15 4.48 -6.51 2.46
CA ILE A 15 5.87 -6.11 2.66
C ILE A 15 6.83 -7.32 2.67
N ASP A 16 6.39 -8.48 3.15
CA ASP A 16 7.19 -9.71 3.14
C ASP A 16 7.37 -10.25 1.72
N ASP A 17 6.33 -10.20 0.90
CA ASP A 17 6.39 -10.59 -0.51
C ASP A 17 7.37 -9.70 -1.29
N LEU A 18 7.29 -8.37 -1.10
CA LEU A 18 8.25 -7.44 -1.68
C LEU A 18 9.67 -7.68 -1.17
N THR A 19 9.84 -8.01 0.11
CA THR A 19 11.15 -8.35 0.67
C THR A 19 11.70 -9.62 0.04
N THR A 20 10.86 -10.63 -0.17
CA THR A 20 11.23 -11.90 -0.82
C THR A 20 11.68 -11.66 -2.25
N PHE A 21 10.93 -10.84 -3.00
CA PHE A 21 11.28 -10.45 -4.36
C PHE A 21 12.59 -9.66 -4.41
N ALA A 22 12.69 -8.58 -3.62
CA ALA A 22 13.82 -7.67 -3.60
C ALA A 22 15.09 -8.25 -3.00
N THR A 23 15.04 -9.35 -2.26
CA THR A 23 16.25 -10.01 -1.74
C THR A 23 16.63 -11.26 -2.54
N GLY A 24 15.77 -11.67 -3.48
CA GLY A 24 15.90 -12.93 -4.21
C GLY A 24 15.98 -14.13 -3.26
N SER A 25 15.30 -14.10 -2.11
CA SER A 25 15.40 -15.16 -1.09
C SER A 25 14.82 -16.50 -1.57
N TYR A 26 13.99 -16.47 -2.62
CA TYR A 26 13.44 -17.63 -3.31
C TYR A 26 14.42 -18.27 -4.32
N LEU A 27 15.52 -17.60 -4.66
CA LEU A 27 16.50 -18.07 -5.63
C LEU A 27 17.48 -19.06 -4.97
N LYS A 28 18.02 -19.97 -5.78
CA LYS A 28 19.16 -20.80 -5.38
C LYS A 28 20.44 -19.97 -5.42
N ASP A 29 21.44 -20.38 -4.66
CA ASP A 29 22.72 -19.69 -4.59
C ASP A 29 23.36 -19.47 -5.97
N ASP A 30 23.35 -20.48 -6.85
CA ASP A 30 23.89 -20.39 -8.21
C ASP A 30 23.12 -19.39 -9.10
N ASP A 31 21.79 -19.29 -8.93
CA ASP A 31 20.95 -18.33 -9.68
C ASP A 31 21.14 -16.90 -9.16
N LYS A 32 21.49 -16.76 -7.88
CA LYS A 32 21.71 -15.47 -7.22
C LYS A 32 22.99 -14.78 -7.65
N GLU A 33 23.98 -15.51 -8.17
CA GLU A 33 25.25 -14.94 -8.65
C GLU A 33 25.10 -14.03 -9.87
N LEU A 34 24.05 -14.25 -10.68
CA LEU A 34 23.75 -13.49 -11.90
C LEU A 34 22.50 -12.60 -11.78
N TRP A 35 21.88 -12.61 -10.60
CA TRP A 35 20.67 -11.85 -10.32
C TRP A 35 21.04 -10.46 -9.82
N GLU A 36 20.38 -9.46 -10.38
CA GLU A 36 20.46 -8.07 -9.93
C GLU A 36 19.22 -7.75 -9.12
N GLU A 37 19.45 -7.08 -7.99
CA GLU A 37 18.39 -6.61 -7.11
C GLU A 37 17.48 -5.61 -7.85
N PRO A 38 16.15 -5.83 -7.88
CA PRO A 38 15.24 -4.96 -8.61
C PRO A 38 15.15 -3.56 -7.97
N PHE A 39 15.21 -3.49 -6.64
CA PHE A 39 15.27 -2.27 -5.85
C PHE A 39 15.84 -2.57 -4.46
N ASP A 40 16.38 -1.54 -3.79
CA ASP A 40 16.96 -1.68 -2.45
C ASP A 40 15.87 -2.01 -1.40
N PRO A 41 15.85 -3.20 -0.77
CA PRO A 41 14.83 -3.58 0.20
C PRO A 41 14.83 -2.71 1.47
N ALA A 42 15.88 -1.91 1.71
CA ALA A 42 15.92 -0.97 2.83
C ALA A 42 14.85 0.14 2.73
N VAL A 43 14.19 0.29 1.58
CA VAL A 43 13.09 1.26 1.37
C VAL A 43 11.73 0.76 1.87
N LEU A 44 11.57 -0.56 2.03
CA LEU A 44 10.29 -1.19 2.39
C LEU A 44 9.74 -0.78 3.77
N PRO A 45 10.57 -0.54 4.81
CA PRO A 45 10.07 0.02 6.07
C PRO A 45 9.41 1.40 5.92
N ASP A 46 9.81 2.19 4.92
CA ASP A 46 9.20 3.50 4.68
C ASP A 46 7.89 3.36 3.89
N LEU A 47 7.81 2.44 2.92
CA LEU A 47 6.55 2.07 2.27
C LEU A 47 5.52 1.56 3.30
N LYS A 48 5.95 0.68 4.20
CA LYS A 48 5.11 0.16 5.29
C LYS A 48 4.50 1.29 6.13
N LYS A 49 5.30 2.28 6.51
CA LYS A 49 4.80 3.45 7.27
C LYS A 49 3.80 4.29 6.48
N LEU A 50 3.93 4.39 5.16
CA LEU A 50 2.93 5.11 4.34
C LEU A 50 1.58 4.40 4.40
N ILE A 51 1.58 3.08 4.22
CA ILE A 51 0.37 2.25 4.27
C ILE A 51 -0.24 2.30 5.68
N GLU A 52 0.57 2.07 6.71
CA GLU A 52 0.12 2.14 8.10
C GLU A 52 -0.42 3.53 8.46
N GLY A 53 0.22 4.60 7.98
CA GLY A 53 -0.22 5.98 8.19
C GLY A 53 -1.57 6.28 7.52
N TYR A 54 -1.82 5.70 6.34
CA TYR A 54 -3.12 5.75 5.68
C TYR A 54 -4.21 5.05 6.52
N LEU A 55 -3.94 3.85 7.03
CA LEU A 55 -4.90 3.13 7.90
C LEU A 55 -5.23 3.91 9.18
N ASP A 56 -4.24 4.57 9.78
CA ASP A 56 -4.46 5.49 10.92
C ASP A 56 -5.30 6.70 10.50
N ALA A 57 -5.08 7.27 9.31
CA ALA A 57 -5.83 8.42 8.84
C ALA A 57 -7.32 8.08 8.59
N LEU A 58 -7.61 6.87 8.09
CA LEU A 58 -8.97 6.36 7.98
C LEU A 58 -9.66 6.23 9.34
N GLU A 59 -8.96 5.78 10.37
CA GLU A 59 -9.49 5.75 11.73
C GLU A 59 -9.82 7.17 12.23
N LEU A 60 -8.99 8.16 11.92
CA LEU A 60 -9.15 9.53 12.37
C LEU A 60 -10.32 10.28 11.72
N ILE A 61 -10.69 9.93 10.48
CA ILE A 61 -11.89 10.51 9.86
C ILE A 61 -13.18 9.96 10.46
N GLY A 62 -13.14 8.83 11.16
CA GLY A 62 -14.27 8.25 11.88
C GLY A 62 -15.32 7.58 10.98
N ASP A 63 -16.41 7.15 11.61
CA ASP A 63 -17.40 6.27 11.00
C ASP A 63 -18.29 6.98 9.96
N ASP A 64 -18.77 6.19 8.99
CA ASP A 64 -19.68 6.57 7.89
C ASP A 64 -19.26 7.85 7.14
N PRO A 65 -17.99 7.98 6.69
CA PRO A 65 -17.55 9.17 5.96
C PRO A 65 -18.20 9.23 4.57
N ASP A 66 -18.47 10.45 4.10
CA ASP A 66 -18.85 10.69 2.71
C ASP A 66 -17.64 10.59 1.77
N GLY A 67 -17.91 10.59 0.46
CA GLY A 67 -16.87 10.47 -0.57
C GLY A 67 -15.81 11.57 -0.48
N ASP A 68 -16.20 12.81 -0.20
CA ASP A 68 -15.26 13.95 -0.07
C ASP A 68 -14.29 13.74 1.10
N LYS A 69 -14.78 13.24 2.23
CA LYS A 69 -13.95 12.98 3.41
C LYS A 69 -13.04 11.78 3.20
N LEU A 70 -13.50 10.72 2.53
CA LEU A 70 -12.64 9.62 2.12
C LEU A 70 -11.55 10.08 1.16
N ALA A 71 -11.90 10.81 0.09
CA ALA A 71 -10.95 11.33 -0.89
C ALA A 71 -9.87 12.20 -0.24
N SER A 72 -10.23 12.97 0.80
CA SER A 72 -9.27 13.77 1.57
C SER A 72 -8.14 12.96 2.24
N VAL A 73 -8.31 11.64 2.37
CA VAL A 73 -7.32 10.69 2.92
C VAL A 73 -6.71 9.80 1.83
N VAL A 74 -7.53 9.32 0.88
CA VAL A 74 -7.04 8.45 -0.21
C VAL A 74 -6.16 9.21 -1.19
N ASP A 75 -6.52 10.43 -1.60
CA ASP A 75 -5.72 11.20 -2.57
C ASP A 75 -4.30 11.46 -2.07
N PRO A 76 -4.07 11.96 -0.83
CA PRO A 76 -2.71 12.16 -0.33
C PRO A 76 -1.92 10.86 -0.18
N PHE A 77 -2.58 9.75 0.13
CA PHE A 77 -1.94 8.44 0.21
C PHE A 77 -1.43 8.00 -1.16
N PHE A 78 -2.26 8.05 -2.20
CA PHE A 78 -1.87 7.67 -3.56
C PHE A 78 -0.78 8.58 -4.13
N ASN A 79 -0.86 9.89 -3.86
CA ASN A 79 0.23 10.81 -4.21
C ASN A 79 1.53 10.45 -3.47
N SER A 80 1.44 10.02 -2.20
CA SER A 80 2.64 9.60 -1.44
C SER A 80 3.24 8.30 -1.98
N LEU A 81 2.42 7.36 -2.45
CA LEU A 81 2.88 6.14 -3.13
C LEU A 81 3.56 6.47 -4.46
N HIS A 82 2.98 7.35 -5.26
CA HIS A 82 3.58 7.83 -6.50
C HIS A 82 4.94 8.49 -6.24
N ASP A 83 4.99 9.44 -5.31
CA ASP A 83 6.23 10.15 -4.94
C ASP A 83 7.29 9.20 -4.35
N PHE A 84 6.86 8.18 -3.60
CA PHE A 84 7.74 7.14 -3.07
C PHE A 84 8.33 6.32 -4.22
N ASN A 85 7.50 5.79 -5.11
CA ASN A 85 7.96 4.92 -6.19
C ASN A 85 8.87 5.66 -7.17
N ALA A 86 8.52 6.91 -7.52
CA ALA A 86 9.33 7.75 -8.39
C ALA A 86 10.75 8.03 -7.82
N LYS A 87 10.89 8.16 -6.49
CA LYS A 87 12.21 8.29 -5.84
C LYS A 87 13.06 7.02 -5.96
N HIS A 88 12.43 5.89 -6.21
CA HIS A 88 13.05 4.57 -6.36
C HIS A 88 12.99 4.08 -7.82
N ALA A 89 12.98 5.03 -8.77
CA ALA A 89 13.00 4.77 -10.21
C ALA A 89 11.84 3.89 -10.71
N ASP A 90 10.68 4.01 -10.05
CA ASP A 90 9.44 3.29 -10.35
C ASP A 90 9.57 1.75 -10.27
N ALA A 91 10.55 1.25 -9.51
CA ALA A 91 10.88 -0.17 -9.44
C ALA A 91 10.23 -0.91 -8.26
N VAL A 92 9.65 -0.21 -7.28
CA VAL A 92 9.12 -0.84 -6.05
C VAL A 92 7.65 -1.23 -6.19
N LEU A 93 6.86 -0.36 -6.83
CA LEU A 93 5.42 -0.54 -7.06
C LEU A 93 5.17 -0.67 -8.56
N GLU A 94 5.16 -1.92 -9.06
CA GLU A 94 4.77 -2.23 -10.43
C GLU A 94 3.22 -2.30 -10.53
N PRO A 95 2.61 -2.50 -11.72
CA PRO A 95 1.16 -2.51 -11.87
C PRO A 95 0.45 -3.50 -10.93
N GLU A 96 1.06 -4.64 -10.65
CA GLU A 96 0.58 -5.66 -9.73
C GLU A 96 0.51 -5.13 -8.29
N GLU A 97 1.59 -4.57 -7.75
CA GLU A 97 1.61 -4.01 -6.40
C GLU A 97 0.64 -2.83 -6.23
N LYS A 98 0.50 -2.00 -7.28
CA LYS A 98 -0.48 -0.92 -7.28
C LYS A 98 -1.91 -1.46 -7.23
N ALA A 99 -2.21 -2.53 -7.95
CA ALA A 99 -3.54 -3.16 -7.90
C ALA A 99 -3.84 -3.71 -6.50
N ASP A 100 -2.86 -4.33 -5.83
CA ASP A 100 -3.01 -4.83 -4.47
C ASP A 100 -3.20 -3.69 -3.46
N LEU A 101 -2.47 -2.58 -3.61
CA LEU A 101 -2.66 -1.39 -2.77
C LEU A 101 -3.99 -0.68 -3.04
N GLN A 102 -4.49 -0.69 -4.28
CA GLN A 102 -5.84 -0.18 -4.61
C GLN A 102 -6.91 -1.01 -3.90
N ASP A 103 -6.81 -2.34 -3.95
CA ASP A 103 -7.77 -3.24 -3.27
C ASP A 103 -7.71 -3.08 -1.74
N LEU A 104 -6.50 -3.05 -1.17
CA LEU A 104 -6.30 -2.76 0.26
C LEU A 104 -6.93 -1.41 0.65
N SER A 105 -6.69 -0.37 -0.16
CA SER A 105 -7.22 0.97 0.06
C SER A 105 -8.75 0.98 0.08
N TYR A 106 -9.37 0.31 -0.89
CA TYR A 106 -10.82 0.18 -0.99
C TYR A 106 -11.41 -0.58 0.21
N ARG A 107 -10.84 -1.74 0.57
CA ARG A 107 -11.32 -2.54 1.71
C ARG A 107 -11.16 -1.80 3.03
N ALA A 108 -10.06 -1.08 3.22
CA ALA A 108 -9.83 -0.27 4.42
C ALA A 108 -10.79 0.92 4.49
N ALA A 109 -11.05 1.60 3.37
CA ALA A 109 -12.07 2.65 3.29
C ALA A 109 -13.46 2.09 3.63
N ALA A 110 -13.82 0.91 3.12
CA ALA A 110 -15.10 0.26 3.46
C ALA A 110 -15.22 -0.10 4.95
N ALA A 111 -14.10 -0.36 5.63
CA ALA A 111 -14.10 -0.63 7.07
C ALA A 111 -14.47 0.59 7.93
N THR A 112 -14.47 1.80 7.37
CA THR A 112 -15.01 3.01 8.04
C THR A 112 -16.53 3.03 8.11
N GLY A 113 -17.24 2.11 7.42
CA GLY A 113 -18.70 2.12 7.32
C GLY A 113 -19.26 2.96 6.16
N ALA A 114 -18.39 3.59 5.37
CA ALA A 114 -18.77 4.32 4.16
C ALA A 114 -19.71 3.50 3.25
N ASP A 115 -20.66 4.19 2.63
CA ASP A 115 -21.61 3.58 1.72
C ASP A 115 -21.03 3.34 0.31
N ASP A 116 -21.78 2.59 -0.51
CA ASP A 116 -21.36 2.27 -1.87
C ASP A 116 -21.16 3.54 -2.74
N GLU A 117 -21.90 4.63 -2.49
CA GLU A 117 -21.76 5.87 -3.27
C GLU A 117 -20.43 6.55 -2.96
N ALA A 118 -20.07 6.64 -1.67
CA ALA A 118 -18.79 7.15 -1.22
C ALA A 118 -17.62 6.29 -1.72
N LEU A 119 -17.74 4.97 -1.64
CA LEU A 119 -16.70 4.02 -2.08
C LEU A 119 -16.48 4.03 -3.60
N ASN A 120 -17.55 4.15 -4.39
CA ASN A 120 -17.44 4.24 -5.86
C ASN A 120 -16.88 5.59 -6.34
N SER A 121 -16.77 6.58 -5.44
CA SER A 121 -16.21 7.90 -5.73
C SER A 121 -14.71 8.00 -5.40
N LEU A 122 -14.10 6.91 -4.90
CA LEU A 122 -12.68 6.89 -4.57
C LEU A 122 -11.81 7.06 -5.82
N PRO A 123 -10.65 7.73 -5.70
CA PRO A 123 -9.69 7.81 -6.79
C PRO A 123 -9.11 6.43 -7.13
N GLU A 124 -8.49 6.34 -8.30
CA GLU A 124 -7.69 5.18 -8.72
C GLU A 124 -6.20 5.47 -8.56
N LEU A 125 -5.43 4.43 -8.22
CA LEU A 125 -3.97 4.47 -8.16
C LEU A 125 -3.39 4.23 -9.57
N ASP A 126 -2.87 5.30 -10.19
CA ASP A 126 -2.18 5.29 -11.50
C ASP A 126 -0.75 4.70 -11.43
#